data_AF-A0A0Q6C6I1-F1
#
_entry.id   AF-A0A0Q6C6I1-F1
#
_cell.length_a   1.000
_cell.length_b   1.000
_cell.length_c   1.000
_cell.angle_alpha   90.00
_cell.angle_beta   90.00
_cell.angle_gamma   90.00
#
_symmetry.space_group_name_H-M   'P 1'
#
loop_
_entity.id
_entity.type
_entity.pdbx_description
1 polymer ?
#
loop_
_entity_poly.entity_id
_entity_poly.type
_entity_poly.pdbx_seq_one_letter_code
_entity_poly.pdbx_strand_id
1 'polypeptide(L)'
;MFEFLKKLKPKSTAADIAATRATIDLAALDAVLVAAEDERRERLLAGADDAEVLAIEARITTARLAVERAEVVAADLDQRHAEAVVSERTRAEQAAFDAKADKIRDAMDAWNANYATHARALAALCAQMGEADFAWHDLQHRLYIKPAEHDTSRLPKDFDRTWRGVALPPTADFNGCSEQQRDLSKVHISAALRT
;
A
#
# COMPACT_ATOMS: atom_id res chain seq x y z
N MET A 1 -17.74 -11.81 40.63
CA MET A 1 -17.13 -10.86 39.67
C MET A 1 -16.46 -11.70 38.59
N PHE A 2 -16.73 -11.45 37.32
CA PHE A 2 -16.26 -12.29 36.21
C PHE A 2 -14.72 -12.33 36.13
N GLU A 3 -14.12 -13.32 36.80
CA GLU A 3 -12.67 -13.53 36.90
C GLU A 3 -11.99 -13.65 35.51
N PHE A 4 -12.73 -14.05 34.49
CA PHE A 4 -12.21 -14.13 33.11
C PHE A 4 -11.90 -12.74 32.51
N LEU A 5 -12.58 -11.67 32.93
CA LEU A 5 -12.29 -10.32 32.42
C LEU A 5 -10.91 -9.81 32.86
N LYS A 6 -10.42 -10.27 34.02
CA LYS A 6 -9.05 -9.98 34.46
C LYS A 6 -7.99 -10.67 33.59
N LYS A 7 -8.37 -11.72 32.86
CA LYS A 7 -7.46 -12.47 31.98
C LYS A 7 -7.36 -11.88 30.57
N LEU A 8 -8.30 -11.01 30.17
CA LEU A 8 -8.27 -10.35 28.86
C LEU A 8 -7.15 -9.30 28.84
N LYS A 9 -6.11 -9.52 28.04
CA LYS A 9 -4.99 -8.58 27.93
C LYS A 9 -5.41 -7.32 27.16
N PRO A 10 -4.80 -6.15 27.43
CA PRO A 10 -5.09 -4.88 26.73
C PRO A 10 -4.87 -4.90 25.21
N LYS A 11 -4.23 -5.94 24.66
CA LYS A 11 -3.95 -6.12 23.22
C LYS A 11 -4.37 -7.52 22.74
N SER A 12 -5.48 -8.02 23.25
CA SER A 12 -6.05 -9.30 22.80
C SER A 12 -6.45 -9.20 21.33
N THR A 13 -6.29 -10.28 20.57
CA THR A 13 -6.70 -10.33 19.16
C THR A 13 -8.23 -10.38 19.03
N ALA A 14 -8.76 -10.11 17.84
CA ALA A 14 -10.18 -10.30 17.56
C ALA A 14 -10.64 -11.73 17.90
N ALA A 15 -9.81 -12.73 17.57
CA ALA A 15 -10.07 -14.13 17.89
C ALA A 15 -10.14 -14.39 19.41
N ASP A 16 -9.22 -13.83 20.20
CA ASP A 16 -9.21 -13.99 21.67
C ASP A 16 -10.47 -13.37 22.31
N ILE A 17 -10.89 -12.20 21.80
CA ILE A 17 -12.08 -11.50 22.30
C ILE A 17 -13.34 -12.30 21.95
N ALA A 18 -13.46 -12.78 20.72
CA ALA A 18 -14.58 -13.62 20.27
C ALA A 18 -14.67 -14.93 21.09
N ALA A 19 -13.54 -15.59 21.34
CA ALA A 19 -13.48 -16.78 22.17
C ALA A 19 -13.96 -16.50 23.61
N THR A 20 -13.58 -15.36 24.18
CA THR A 20 -14.04 -14.97 25.52
C THR A 20 -15.54 -14.65 25.53
N ARG A 21 -16.03 -13.92 24.52
CA ARG A 21 -17.45 -13.59 24.36
C ARG A 21 -18.34 -14.84 24.29
N ALA A 22 -17.86 -15.91 23.66
CA ALA A 22 -18.55 -17.19 23.56
C ALA A 22 -18.69 -17.93 24.91
N THR A 23 -17.92 -17.55 25.94
CA THR A 23 -18.06 -18.14 27.28
C THR A 23 -19.23 -17.56 28.09
N ILE A 24 -19.82 -16.46 27.63
CA ILE A 24 -20.96 -15.81 28.29
C ILE A 24 -22.26 -16.37 27.72
N ASP A 25 -22.88 -17.28 28.48
CA ASP A 25 -24.18 -17.85 28.16
C ASP A 25 -25.30 -17.02 28.80
N LEU A 26 -25.76 -15.99 28.09
CA LEU A 26 -26.87 -15.14 28.53
C LEU A 26 -28.17 -15.95 28.65
N ALA A 27 -28.40 -16.91 27.73
CA ALA A 27 -29.61 -17.71 27.74
C ALA A 27 -29.71 -18.59 28.99
N ALA A 28 -28.59 -19.17 29.43
CA ALA A 28 -28.55 -19.92 30.69
C ALA A 28 -28.80 -19.03 31.91
N LEU A 29 -28.28 -17.79 31.93
CA LEU A 29 -28.52 -16.84 33.03
C LEU A 29 -29.98 -16.39 33.08
N ASP A 30 -30.59 -16.10 31.92
CA ASP A 30 -32.00 -15.77 31.80
C ASP A 30 -32.88 -16.94 32.25
N ALA A 31 -32.55 -18.17 31.85
CA ALA A 31 -33.28 -19.36 32.29
C ALA A 31 -33.23 -19.54 33.82
N VAL A 32 -32.10 -19.23 34.46
CA VAL A 32 -31.98 -19.25 35.94
C VAL A 32 -32.86 -18.19 36.58
N LEU A 33 -32.92 -16.98 36.00
CA LEU A 33 -33.79 -15.92 36.50
C LEU A 33 -35.27 -16.31 36.39
N VAL A 34 -35.70 -16.78 35.22
CA VAL A 34 -37.07 -17.23 34.97
C VAL A 34 -37.45 -18.36 35.92
N ALA A 35 -36.58 -19.36 36.09
CA ALA A 35 -36.83 -20.46 37.03
C ALA A 35 -37.01 -19.98 38.48
N ALA A 36 -36.25 -18.98 38.91
CA ALA A 36 -36.41 -18.40 40.26
C ALA A 36 -37.71 -17.59 40.40
N GLU A 37 -38.14 -16.89 39.35
CA GLU A 37 -39.41 -16.15 39.32
C GLU A 37 -40.62 -17.10 39.31
N ASP A 38 -40.54 -18.21 38.59
CA ASP A 38 -41.55 -19.26 38.58
C ASP A 38 -41.63 -19.96 39.94
N GLU A 39 -40.48 -20.28 40.57
CA GLU A 39 -40.42 -20.84 41.93
C GLU A 39 -41.10 -19.91 42.94
N ARG A 40 -40.89 -18.59 42.85
CA ARG A 40 -41.58 -17.60 43.69
C ARG A 40 -43.09 -17.64 43.49
N ARG A 41 -43.55 -17.71 42.24
CA ARG A 41 -44.98 -17.77 41.92
C ARG A 41 -45.63 -19.02 42.51
N GLU A 42 -44.99 -20.18 42.36
CA GLU A 42 -45.49 -21.45 42.91
C GLU A 42 -45.58 -21.41 44.44
N ARG A 43 -44.54 -20.90 45.12
CA ARG A 43 -44.50 -20.82 46.58
C ARG A 43 -45.52 -19.85 47.16
N LEU A 44 -45.75 -18.71 46.52
CA LEU A 44 -46.80 -17.78 46.91
C LEU A 44 -48.20 -18.40 46.79
N LEU A 45 -48.45 -19.17 45.72
CA LEU A 45 -49.73 -19.87 45.55
C LEU A 45 -49.92 -21.01 46.56
N ALA A 46 -48.82 -21.64 47.00
CA ALA A 46 -48.82 -22.69 48.01
C ALA A 46 -48.96 -22.17 49.45
N GLY A 47 -48.96 -20.85 49.67
CA GLY A 47 -49.03 -20.25 51.00
C GLY A 47 -47.73 -20.39 51.80
N ALA A 48 -46.58 -20.36 51.13
CA ALA A 48 -45.27 -20.34 51.77
C ALA A 48 -45.14 -19.17 52.77
N ASP A 49 -44.34 -19.37 53.82
CA ASP A 49 -44.08 -18.32 54.80
C ASP A 49 -43.19 -17.19 54.24
N ASP A 50 -43.19 -16.05 54.93
CA ASP A 50 -42.44 -14.86 54.51
C ASP A 50 -40.92 -15.12 54.41
N ALA A 51 -40.38 -16.04 55.21
CA ALA A 51 -38.94 -16.34 55.21
C ALA A 51 -38.54 -17.09 53.94
N GLU A 52 -39.35 -18.05 53.48
CA GLU A 52 -39.16 -18.74 52.21
C GLU A 52 -39.26 -17.77 51.03
N VAL A 53 -40.26 -16.90 51.02
CA VAL A 53 -40.45 -15.91 49.94
C VAL A 53 -39.26 -14.95 49.87
N LEU A 54 -38.79 -14.43 51.00
CA LEU A 54 -37.62 -13.54 51.05
C LEU A 54 -36.34 -14.22 50.55
N ALA A 55 -36.14 -15.50 50.84
CA ALA A 55 -34.99 -16.25 50.34
C ALA A 55 -35.02 -16.39 48.81
N ILE A 56 -36.20 -16.60 48.23
CA ILE A 56 -36.36 -16.66 46.77
C ILE A 56 -36.17 -15.27 46.13
N GLU A 57 -36.67 -14.20 46.74
CA GLU A 57 -36.44 -12.83 46.26
C GLU A 57 -34.96 -12.43 46.26
N ALA A 58 -34.20 -12.89 47.25
CA ALA A 58 -32.74 -12.71 47.26
C ALA A 58 -32.05 -13.46 46.10
N ARG A 59 -32.52 -14.67 45.75
CA ARG A 59 -32.04 -15.42 44.58
C ARG A 59 -32.40 -14.74 43.27
N ILE A 60 -33.63 -14.25 43.12
CA ILE A 60 -34.07 -13.47 41.95
C ILE A 60 -33.20 -12.24 41.78
N THR A 61 -32.96 -11.48 42.86
CA THR A 61 -32.11 -10.29 42.83
C THR A 61 -30.68 -10.63 42.38
N THR A 62 -30.14 -11.74 42.89
CA THR A 62 -28.81 -12.23 42.50
C THR A 62 -28.77 -12.63 41.02
N ALA A 63 -29.80 -13.32 40.53
CA ALA A 63 -29.90 -13.72 39.13
C ALA A 63 -30.04 -12.51 38.19
N ARG A 64 -30.88 -11.52 38.53
CA ARG A 64 -31.02 -10.26 37.79
C ARG A 64 -29.69 -9.52 37.67
N LEU A 65 -28.99 -9.34 38.79
CA LEU A 65 -27.67 -8.71 38.78
C LEU A 65 -26.64 -9.49 37.96
N ALA A 66 -26.76 -10.82 37.88
CA ALA A 66 -25.88 -11.64 37.06
C ALA A 66 -26.15 -11.43 35.56
N VAL A 67 -27.42 -11.41 35.14
CA VAL A 67 -27.86 -11.09 33.77
C VAL A 67 -27.38 -9.70 33.36
N GLU A 68 -27.73 -8.66 34.12
CA GLU A 68 -27.37 -7.27 33.82
C GLU A 68 -25.85 -7.11 33.65
N ARG A 69 -25.06 -7.71 34.55
CA ARG A 69 -23.60 -7.66 34.46
C ARG A 69 -23.09 -8.41 33.23
N ALA A 70 -23.68 -9.56 32.90
CA ALA A 70 -23.29 -10.34 31.74
C ALA A 70 -23.60 -9.61 30.43
N GLU A 71 -24.75 -8.94 30.34
CA GLU A 71 -25.14 -8.13 29.18
C GLU A 71 -24.18 -6.96 28.94
N VAL A 72 -23.86 -6.20 30.00
CA VAL A 72 -22.90 -5.08 29.92
C VAL A 72 -21.54 -5.58 29.44
N VAL A 73 -21.08 -6.71 29.97
CA VAL A 73 -19.80 -7.31 29.60
C VAL A 73 -19.82 -7.82 28.16
N ALA A 74 -20.92 -8.46 27.75
CA ALA A 74 -21.11 -8.91 26.38
C ALA A 74 -21.03 -7.74 25.39
N ALA A 75 -21.72 -6.63 25.68
CA ALA A 75 -21.72 -5.44 24.85
C ALA A 75 -20.31 -4.79 24.74
N ASP A 76 -19.57 -4.69 25.85
CA ASP A 76 -18.18 -4.19 25.84
C ASP A 76 -17.25 -5.10 25.01
N LEU A 77 -17.40 -6.42 25.12
CA LEU A 77 -16.62 -7.37 24.32
C LEU A 77 -16.98 -7.28 22.83
N ASP A 78 -18.25 -7.09 22.48
CA ASP A 78 -18.70 -6.93 21.09
C ASP A 78 -18.13 -5.64 20.48
N GLN A 79 -18.09 -4.54 21.25
CA GLN A 79 -17.43 -3.30 20.83
C GLN A 79 -15.93 -3.51 20.61
N ARG A 80 -15.22 -4.09 21.59
CA ARG A 80 -13.77 -4.33 21.49
C ARG A 80 -13.42 -5.29 20.35
N HIS A 81 -14.28 -6.26 20.07
CA HIS A 81 -14.12 -7.14 18.93
C HIS A 81 -14.14 -6.36 17.61
N ALA A 82 -15.13 -5.48 17.43
CA ALA A 82 -15.21 -4.64 16.23
C ALA A 82 -13.97 -3.75 16.06
N GLU A 83 -13.49 -3.14 17.14
CA GLU A 83 -12.27 -2.32 17.15
C GLU A 83 -11.02 -3.16 16.80
N ALA A 84 -10.91 -4.37 17.36
CA ALA A 84 -9.79 -5.28 17.11
C ALA A 84 -9.75 -5.73 15.64
N VAL A 85 -10.90 -6.09 15.05
CA VAL A 85 -10.99 -6.48 13.63
C VAL A 85 -10.49 -5.36 12.72
N VAL A 86 -10.90 -4.11 12.97
CA VAL A 86 -10.45 -2.96 12.20
C VAL A 86 -8.94 -2.74 12.40
N SER A 87 -8.45 -2.80 13.64
CA SER A 87 -7.04 -2.60 13.94
C SER A 87 -6.15 -3.64 13.26
N GLU A 88 -6.55 -4.91 13.27
CA GLU A 88 -5.82 -6.01 12.63
C GLU A 88 -5.78 -5.84 11.11
N ARG A 89 -6.91 -5.48 10.48
CA ARG A 89 -6.96 -5.18 9.04
C ARG A 89 -6.01 -4.03 8.69
N THR A 90 -6.10 -2.90 9.40
CA THR A 90 -5.26 -1.73 9.14
C THR A 90 -3.77 -2.06 9.30
N ARG A 91 -3.38 -2.85 10.31
CA ARG A 91 -1.97 -3.29 10.47
C ARG A 91 -1.52 -4.16 9.30
N ALA A 92 -2.35 -5.07 8.82
CA ALA A 92 -2.02 -5.92 7.67
C ALA A 92 -1.89 -5.09 6.38
N GLU A 93 -2.80 -4.14 6.15
CA GLU A 93 -2.73 -3.22 5.00
C GLU A 93 -1.49 -2.33 5.04
N GLN A 94 -1.15 -1.77 6.21
CA GLN A 94 0.05 -0.97 6.40
C GLN A 94 1.32 -1.78 6.12
N ALA A 95 1.42 -3.00 6.66
CA ALA A 95 2.56 -3.88 6.41
C ALA A 95 2.71 -4.21 4.91
N ALA A 96 1.60 -4.40 4.20
CA ALA A 96 1.62 -4.63 2.75
C ALA A 96 2.03 -3.37 1.96
N PHE A 97 1.64 -2.19 2.43
CA PHE A 97 2.07 -0.91 1.86
C PHE A 97 3.56 -0.68 2.06
N ASP A 98 4.06 -0.85 3.29
CA ASP A 98 5.47 -0.67 3.63
C ASP A 98 6.37 -1.61 2.82
N ALA A 99 5.97 -2.88 2.66
CA ALA A 99 6.70 -3.83 1.83
C ALA A 99 6.76 -3.44 0.33
N LYS A 100 5.76 -2.71 -0.18
CA LYS A 100 5.80 -2.16 -1.56
C LYS A 100 6.66 -0.91 -1.62
N ALA A 101 6.58 -0.04 -0.61
CA ALA A 101 7.39 1.17 -0.53
C ALA A 101 8.88 0.84 -0.48
N ASP A 102 9.27 -0.19 0.27
CA ASP A 102 10.66 -0.67 0.33
C ASP A 102 11.13 -1.19 -1.03
N LYS A 103 10.31 -1.99 -1.74
CA LYS A 103 10.65 -2.44 -3.11
C LYS A 103 10.82 -1.28 -4.11
N ILE A 104 10.00 -0.24 -3.99
CA ILE A 104 10.13 0.96 -4.84
C ILE A 104 11.44 1.69 -4.50
N ARG A 105 11.77 1.82 -3.20
CA ARG A 105 13.00 2.44 -2.75
C ARG A 105 14.22 1.69 -3.28
N ASP A 106 14.26 0.37 -3.13
CA ASP A 106 15.34 -0.46 -3.64
C ASP A 106 15.50 -0.32 -5.17
N ALA A 107 14.38 -0.29 -5.90
CA ALA A 107 14.40 -0.08 -7.35
C ALA A 107 14.89 1.32 -7.75
N MET A 108 14.51 2.36 -6.99
CA MET A 108 15.00 3.72 -7.19
C MET A 108 16.49 3.84 -6.90
N ASP A 109 16.98 3.22 -5.83
CA ASP A 109 18.40 3.22 -5.49
C ASP A 109 19.23 2.49 -6.55
N ALA A 110 18.75 1.34 -7.03
CA ALA A 110 19.37 0.62 -8.13
C ALA A 110 19.35 1.41 -9.45
N TRP A 111 18.25 2.10 -9.76
CA TRP A 111 18.15 2.99 -10.91
C TRP A 111 19.15 4.14 -10.80
N ASN A 112 19.18 4.85 -9.67
CA ASN A 112 20.06 6.00 -9.47
C ASN A 112 21.54 5.62 -9.54
N ALA A 113 21.92 4.45 -8.99
CA ALA A 113 23.30 3.95 -9.08
C ALA A 113 23.75 3.72 -10.53
N ASN A 114 22.85 3.26 -11.41
CA ASN A 114 23.17 2.94 -12.80
C ASN A 114 22.80 4.07 -13.78
N TYR A 115 22.04 5.07 -13.34
CA TYR A 115 21.48 6.11 -14.20
C TYR A 115 22.58 6.86 -14.96
N ALA A 116 23.65 7.29 -14.28
CA ALA A 116 24.74 8.02 -14.94
C ALA A 116 25.41 7.19 -16.03
N THR A 117 25.58 5.88 -15.80
CA THR A 117 26.16 4.95 -16.78
C THR A 117 25.24 4.80 -18.00
N HIS A 118 23.96 4.56 -17.79
CA HIS A 118 22.97 4.44 -18.87
C HIS A 118 22.79 5.76 -19.65
N ALA A 119 22.75 6.89 -18.94
CA ALA A 119 22.64 8.21 -19.54
C ALA A 119 23.85 8.54 -20.43
N ARG A 120 25.07 8.23 -19.97
CA ARG A 120 26.29 8.38 -20.80
C ARG A 120 26.29 7.47 -22.02
N ALA A 121 25.88 6.21 -21.87
CA ALA A 121 25.79 5.28 -23.00
C ALA A 121 24.78 5.77 -24.05
N LEU A 122 23.62 6.26 -23.63
CA LEU A 122 22.63 6.84 -24.53
C LEU A 122 23.13 8.12 -25.21
N ALA A 123 23.78 9.01 -24.46
CA ALA A 123 24.40 10.20 -25.01
C ALA A 123 25.45 9.88 -26.08
N ALA A 124 26.28 8.85 -25.84
CA ALA A 124 27.27 8.40 -26.82
C ALA A 124 26.63 7.84 -28.10
N LEU A 125 25.55 7.06 -27.98
CA LEU A 125 24.79 6.57 -29.13
C LEU A 125 24.17 7.72 -29.93
N CYS A 126 23.57 8.71 -29.25
CA CYS A 126 23.03 9.90 -29.91
C CYS A 126 24.11 10.68 -30.67
N ALA A 127 25.33 10.80 -30.12
CA ALA A 127 26.45 11.45 -30.79
C ALA A 127 26.88 10.69 -32.05
N GLN A 128 27.06 9.36 -31.97
CA GLN A 128 27.39 8.51 -33.11
C GLN A 128 26.36 8.60 -34.24
N MET A 129 25.06 8.59 -33.89
CA MET A 129 23.99 8.78 -34.86
C MET A 129 24.04 10.18 -35.48
N GLY A 130 24.35 11.22 -34.71
CA GLY A 130 24.54 12.58 -35.21
C GLY A 130 25.68 12.70 -36.23
N GLU A 131 26.81 12.05 -35.96
CA GLU A 131 27.96 11.99 -36.89
C GLU A 131 27.62 11.24 -38.18
N ALA A 132 26.94 10.09 -38.07
CA ALA A 132 26.48 9.33 -39.22
C ALA A 132 25.51 10.15 -40.09
N ASP A 133 24.60 10.91 -39.47
CA ASP A 133 23.68 11.81 -40.18
C ASP A 133 24.41 12.95 -40.89
N PHE A 134 25.41 13.54 -40.23
CA PHE A 134 26.22 14.59 -40.85
C PHE A 134 27.01 14.04 -42.04
N ALA A 135 27.69 12.90 -41.88
CA ALA A 135 28.44 12.24 -42.95
C ALA A 135 27.53 11.87 -44.13
N TRP A 136 26.32 11.43 -43.85
CA TRP A 136 25.29 11.19 -44.85
C TRP A 136 24.90 12.47 -45.60
N HIS A 137 24.65 13.56 -44.88
CA HIS A 137 24.32 14.85 -45.48
C HIS A 137 25.47 15.44 -46.31
N ASP A 138 26.71 15.34 -45.83
CA ASP A 138 27.91 15.73 -46.58
C ASP A 138 28.07 14.89 -47.85
N LEU A 139 27.86 13.58 -47.77
CA LEU A 139 27.82 12.70 -48.94
C LEU A 139 26.73 13.15 -49.92
N GLN A 140 25.49 13.35 -49.46
CA GLN A 140 24.41 13.86 -50.31
C GLN A 140 24.80 15.18 -50.98
N HIS A 141 25.31 16.15 -50.23
CA HIS A 141 25.77 17.42 -50.81
C HIS A 141 26.84 17.22 -51.89
N ARG A 142 27.82 16.33 -51.67
CA ARG A 142 28.87 16.03 -52.66
C ARG A 142 28.31 15.35 -53.91
N LEU A 143 27.34 14.44 -53.75
CA LEU A 143 26.70 13.75 -54.86
C LEU A 143 25.76 14.67 -55.66
N TYR A 144 25.10 15.64 -55.02
CA TYR A 144 24.11 16.51 -55.67
C TYR A 144 24.68 17.85 -56.19
N ILE A 145 25.87 18.29 -55.75
CA ILE A 145 26.50 19.56 -56.20
C ILE A 145 27.33 19.38 -57.50
N LYS A 146 27.55 18.15 -57.97
CA LYS A 146 28.04 17.88 -59.34
C LYS A 146 27.02 17.03 -60.11
N PRO A 147 26.62 17.41 -61.34
CA PRO A 147 25.66 16.64 -62.14
C PRO A 147 26.31 15.43 -62.81
N ALA A 148 27.06 14.62 -62.04
CA ALA A 148 27.56 13.35 -62.50
C ALA A 148 26.79 12.25 -61.76
N GLU A 149 26.04 11.46 -62.53
CA GLU A 149 25.21 10.33 -62.16
C GLU A 149 25.68 9.56 -60.92
N HIS A 150 24.97 9.73 -59.81
CA HIS A 150 25.17 8.94 -58.62
C HIS A 150 23.87 8.19 -58.28
N ASP A 151 23.95 6.86 -58.31
CA ASP A 151 22.83 5.94 -58.08
C ASP A 151 22.44 5.91 -56.60
N THR A 152 21.35 6.62 -56.28
CA THR A 152 20.78 6.71 -54.94
C THR A 152 19.74 5.61 -54.65
N SER A 153 19.52 4.67 -55.57
CA SER A 153 18.52 3.59 -55.44
C SER A 153 18.85 2.56 -54.35
N ARG A 154 20.10 2.54 -53.87
CA ARG A 154 20.58 1.64 -52.81
C ARG A 154 20.30 2.12 -51.39
N LEU A 155 19.70 3.30 -51.26
CA LEU A 155 19.51 3.95 -49.97
C LEU A 155 18.15 3.58 -49.36
N PRO A 156 18.10 3.10 -48.10
CA PRO A 156 16.84 2.75 -47.44
C PRO A 156 15.90 3.95 -47.36
N LYS A 157 14.63 3.76 -47.73
CA LYS A 157 13.63 4.84 -47.83
C LYS A 157 13.17 5.42 -46.48
N ASP A 158 13.46 4.74 -45.37
CA ASP A 158 12.82 4.99 -44.07
C ASP A 158 13.78 5.51 -42.99
N PHE A 159 14.81 6.28 -43.36
CA PHE A 159 15.78 6.83 -42.41
C PHE A 159 15.14 7.98 -41.59
N ASP A 160 14.52 7.64 -40.45
CA ASP A 160 13.83 8.57 -39.53
C ASP A 160 14.82 9.34 -38.64
N ARG A 161 14.97 10.66 -38.88
CA ARG A 161 16.00 11.57 -38.31
C ARG A 161 15.68 12.19 -36.93
N THR A 162 14.79 11.58 -36.15
CA THR A 162 14.23 12.22 -34.94
C THR A 162 15.05 12.03 -33.64
N TRP A 163 16.25 11.45 -33.70
CA TRP A 163 17.10 11.16 -32.52
C TRP A 163 17.68 12.39 -31.77
N ARG A 164 17.48 13.61 -32.29
CA ARG A 164 17.95 14.86 -31.64
C ARG A 164 17.12 15.30 -30.42
N GLY A 165 16.11 14.53 -30.01
CA GLY A 165 15.12 14.91 -29.00
C GLY A 165 15.30 14.35 -27.58
N VAL A 166 16.35 13.58 -27.29
CA VAL A 166 16.49 12.94 -25.97
C VAL A 166 17.06 13.93 -24.95
N ALA A 167 16.19 14.57 -24.17
CA ALA A 167 16.58 15.38 -23.02
C ALA A 167 16.82 14.47 -21.80
N LEU A 168 18.07 14.38 -21.35
CA LEU A 168 18.43 13.60 -20.16
C LEU A 168 18.71 14.53 -18.98
N PRO A 169 17.99 14.42 -17.84
CA PRO A 169 18.23 15.26 -16.69
C PRO A 169 19.64 15.04 -16.10
N PRO A 170 20.25 16.11 -15.56
CA PRO A 170 21.60 16.06 -14.99
C PRO A 170 21.64 15.33 -13.63
N THR A 171 22.79 14.77 -13.30
CA THR A 171 23.17 14.26 -11.97
C THR A 171 24.55 14.80 -11.58
N ALA A 172 24.98 14.57 -10.33
CA ALA A 172 26.26 15.07 -9.81
C ALA A 172 27.47 14.73 -10.70
N ASP A 173 27.45 13.56 -11.36
CA ASP A 173 28.53 13.07 -12.22
C ASP A 173 28.19 13.14 -13.73
N PHE A 174 27.08 13.75 -14.12
CA PHE A 174 26.64 13.85 -15.52
C PHE A 174 25.81 15.13 -15.72
N ASN A 175 26.34 16.09 -16.47
CA ASN A 175 25.71 17.42 -16.64
C ASN A 175 24.42 17.43 -17.52
N GLY A 176 23.84 16.27 -17.83
CA GLY A 176 22.66 16.15 -18.68
C GLY A 176 22.98 16.23 -20.18
N CYS A 177 22.04 15.77 -21.01
CA CYS A 177 21.99 16.15 -22.43
C CYS A 177 20.88 17.20 -22.56
N SER A 178 21.26 18.48 -22.46
CA SER A 178 20.36 19.58 -22.84
C SER A 178 20.57 19.92 -24.32
N GLU A 179 19.61 20.65 -24.91
CA GLU A 179 19.74 21.22 -26.26
C GLU A 179 21.05 22.02 -26.49
N GLN A 180 21.82 22.34 -25.44
CA GLN A 180 23.11 23.05 -25.56
C GLN A 180 24.20 22.26 -26.29
N GLN A 181 24.10 20.92 -26.43
CA GLN A 181 25.01 20.20 -27.35
C GLN A 181 24.75 20.51 -28.84
N ARG A 182 23.65 21.23 -29.18
CA ARG A 182 23.48 21.81 -30.53
C ARG A 182 24.61 22.77 -30.91
N ASP A 183 25.32 23.40 -29.96
CA ASP A 183 26.36 24.39 -30.30
C ASP A 183 27.70 23.77 -30.72
N LEU A 184 27.95 22.48 -30.48
CA LEU A 184 29.15 21.82 -31.05
C LEU A 184 29.08 21.70 -32.58
N SER A 185 27.86 21.68 -33.15
CA SER A 185 27.65 21.78 -34.60
C SER A 185 27.91 23.18 -35.16
N LYS A 186 27.89 24.24 -34.32
CA LYS A 186 28.22 25.60 -34.76
C LYS A 186 29.73 25.90 -34.68
N VAL A 187 30.45 25.28 -33.74
CA VAL A 187 31.90 25.48 -33.61
C VAL A 187 32.67 24.90 -34.82
N HIS A 188 32.21 23.79 -35.41
CA HIS A 188 32.89 23.17 -36.55
C HIS A 188 32.56 23.80 -37.92
N ILE A 189 31.41 24.44 -38.09
CA ILE A 189 31.07 25.15 -39.34
C ILE A 189 31.91 26.44 -39.48
N SER A 190 32.27 27.09 -38.36
CA SER A 190 33.12 28.29 -38.35
C SER A 190 34.59 28.01 -38.72
N ALA A 191 35.12 26.83 -38.35
CA ALA A 191 36.51 26.47 -38.63
C ALA A 191 36.73 26.02 -40.09
N ALA A 192 35.73 25.41 -40.73
CA ALA A 192 35.82 24.95 -42.11
C ALA A 192 35.60 26.06 -43.18
N LEU A 193 35.22 27.28 -42.76
CA LEU A 193 34.99 28.44 -43.64
C LEU A 193 36.13 29.49 -43.57
N ARG A 194 37.27 29.17 -42.95
CA ARG A 194 38.45 30.07 -42.84
C ARG A 194 39.74 29.54 -43.47
N THR A 195 39.66 28.51 -44.31
CA THR A 195 40.74 28.04 -45.18
C THR A 195 40.20 27.84 -46.58
#